data_AF-A0A1S8CZ59-F1
#
_entry.id   AF-A0A1S8CZ59-F1
#
_cell.length_a   1.000
_cell.length_b   1.000
_cell.length_c   1.000
_cell.angle_alpha   90.00
_cell.angle_beta   90.00
_cell.angle_gamma   90.00
#
_symmetry.space_group_name_H-M   'P 1'
#
loop_
_entity.id
_entity.type
_entity.pdbx_description
1 polymer ?
#
loop_
_entity_poly.entity_id
_entity_poly.type
_entity_poly.pdbx_seq_one_letter_code
_entity_poly.pdbx_strand_id
1 'polypeptide(L)'
;MTIKDHPSFAAQFQRWFIRAWLIDVGLFAGGLYSLKHNDIILGWTLAFGFVGFTLFILAYGYYQLFHVACPDCSGQTTTQKSNSRQVWIAVCTHCKVTWNLKIGTQAVD
;
A
#
# COMPACT_ATOMS: atom_id res chain seq x y z
N MET A 1 -9.52 -22.84 -12.66
CA MET A 1 -9.45 -22.01 -11.43
C MET A 1 -10.29 -20.78 -11.68
N THR A 2 -11.28 -20.50 -10.84
CA THR A 2 -12.07 -19.27 -10.91
C THR A 2 -11.32 -18.14 -10.22
N ILE A 3 -11.00 -17.09 -10.97
CA ILE A 3 -10.42 -15.85 -10.43
C ILE A 3 -11.60 -14.99 -9.96
N LYS A 4 -11.58 -14.58 -8.69
CA LYS A 4 -12.56 -13.65 -8.13
C LYS A 4 -11.90 -12.33 -7.79
N ASP A 5 -12.62 -11.23 -7.91
CA ASP A 5 -12.13 -9.94 -7.45
C ASP A 5 -12.16 -9.86 -5.92
N HIS A 6 -11.06 -9.39 -5.32
CA HIS A 6 -11.05 -9.14 -3.89
C HIS A 6 -12.03 -8.00 -3.57
N PRO A 7 -13.00 -8.20 -2.65
CA PRO A 7 -14.13 -7.29 -2.49
C PRO A 7 -13.75 -5.85 -2.09
N SER A 8 -12.71 -5.69 -1.26
CA SER A 8 -12.38 -4.39 -0.66
C SER A 8 -10.90 -4.01 -0.64
N PHE A 9 -9.98 -4.91 -1.01
CA PHE A 9 -8.54 -4.70 -0.78
C PHE A 9 -8.01 -3.47 -1.53
N ALA A 10 -8.23 -3.39 -2.84
CA ALA A 10 -7.78 -2.25 -3.65
C ALA A 10 -8.32 -0.91 -3.15
N ALA A 11 -9.63 -0.85 -2.86
CA ALA A 11 -10.27 0.38 -2.38
C ALA A 11 -9.80 0.77 -0.97
N GLN A 12 -9.46 -0.20 -0.11
CA GLN A 12 -8.92 0.06 1.22
C GLN A 12 -7.46 0.51 1.15
N PHE A 13 -6.64 -0.21 0.37
CA PHE A 13 -5.23 0.11 0.13
C PHE A 13 -5.07 1.49 -0.48
N GLN A 14 -5.84 1.82 -1.53
CA GLN A 14 -5.78 3.13 -2.19
C GLN A 14 -6.20 4.27 -1.25
N ARG A 15 -7.28 4.10 -0.48
CA ARG A 15 -7.71 5.12 0.49
C ARG A 15 -6.69 5.33 1.60
N TRP A 16 -6.10 4.26 2.12
CA TRP A 16 -5.04 4.33 3.11
C TRP A 16 -3.80 5.03 2.52
N PHE A 17 -3.36 4.60 1.34
CA PHE A 17 -2.19 5.13 0.67
C PHE A 17 -2.34 6.63 0.37
N ILE A 18 -3.48 7.08 -0.17
CA ILE A 18 -3.74 8.50 -0.43
C ILE A 18 -3.67 9.32 0.86
N ARG A 19 -4.29 8.85 1.95
CA ARG A 19 -4.25 9.55 3.24
C ARG A 19 -2.83 9.65 3.79
N ALA A 20 -2.06 8.57 3.69
CA ALA A 20 -0.68 8.54 4.14
C ALA A 20 0.18 9.48 3.27
N TRP A 21 -0.02 9.48 1.96
CA TRP A 21 0.68 10.37 1.03
C TRP A 21 0.42 11.85 1.34
N LEU A 22 -0.82 12.23 1.69
CA LEU A 22 -1.15 13.61 2.08
C LEU A 22 -0.41 14.06 3.34
N ILE A 23 -0.25 13.18 4.33
CA ILE A 23 0.53 13.45 5.54
C ILE A 23 2.01 13.64 5.17
N ASP A 24 2.54 12.77 4.31
CA ASP A 24 3.94 12.81 3.88
C ASP A 24 4.28 14.11 3.13
N VAL A 25 3.40 14.55 2.22
CA VAL A 25 3.49 15.85 1.55
C VAL A 25 3.45 17.00 2.56
N GLY A 26 2.60 16.90 3.59
CA GLY A 26 2.53 17.88 4.67
C GLY A 26 3.83 17.99 5.47
N LEU A 27 4.45 16.84 5.82
CA LEU A 27 5.75 16.80 6.50
C LEU A 27 6.85 17.44 5.63
N PHE A 28 6.87 17.12 4.35
CA PHE A 28 7.84 17.68 3.41
C PHE A 28 7.68 19.20 3.24
N ALA A 29 6.47 19.65 2.93
CA ALA A 29 6.18 21.07 2.74
C ALA A 29 6.37 21.87 4.03
N GLY A 30 5.96 21.33 5.17
CA GLY A 30 6.17 21.94 6.49
C GLY A 30 7.64 22.03 6.86
N GLY A 31 8.43 21.00 6.56
CA GLY A 31 9.88 21.00 6.76
C GLY A 31 10.57 22.09 5.94
N LEU A 32 10.26 22.18 4.64
CA LEU A 32 10.79 23.23 3.77
C LEU A 32 10.37 24.63 4.23
N TYR A 33 9.10 24.81 4.61
CA TYR A 33 8.59 26.09 5.10
C TYR A 33 9.32 26.54 6.38
N SER A 34 9.54 25.62 7.32
CA SER A 34 10.21 25.90 8.60
C SER A 34 11.68 26.24 8.40
N LEU A 35 12.40 25.48 7.55
CA LEU A 35 13.79 25.77 7.19
C LEU A 35 13.92 27.14 6.51
N LYS A 36 12.92 27.54 5.70
CA LYS A 36 12.90 28.86 5.04
C LYS A 36 12.71 30.03 6.02
N HIS A 37 12.03 29.81 7.15
CA HIS A 37 11.74 30.85 8.16
C HIS A 37 12.72 30.83 9.35
N ASN A 38 13.89 30.19 9.21
CA ASN A 38 14.91 30.01 10.26
C ASN A 38 14.49 29.14 11.45
N ASP A 39 13.39 28.39 11.36
CA ASP A 39 13.00 27.38 12.36
C ASP A 39 13.76 26.07 12.11
N ILE A 40 15.09 26.11 12.29
CA ILE A 40 16.01 25.04 11.89
C ILE A 40 15.68 23.71 12.58
N ILE A 41 15.42 23.72 13.90
CA ILE A 41 15.12 22.49 14.66
C ILE A 41 13.84 21.85 14.14
N LEU A 42 12.76 22.63 14.01
CA LEU A 42 11.47 22.14 13.52
C LEU A 42 11.58 21.63 12.08
N GLY A 43 12.31 22.35 11.22
CA GLY A 43 12.55 21.97 9.84
C GLY A 43 13.24 20.62 9.71
N TRP A 44 14.30 20.38 10.49
CA TRP A 44 14.99 19.08 10.52
C TRP A 44 14.10 17.98 11.11
N THR A 45 13.36 18.24 12.19
CA THR A 45 12.43 17.26 12.77
C THR A 45 11.38 16.81 11.73
N LEU A 46 10.81 17.74 10.98
CA LEU A 46 9.84 17.44 9.92
C LEU A 46 10.49 16.70 8.74
N ALA A 47 11.72 17.05 8.35
CA ALA A 47 12.45 16.35 7.28
C ALA A 47 12.79 14.90 7.66
N PHE A 48 13.27 14.65 8.88
CA PHE A 48 13.45 13.28 9.39
C PHE A 48 12.13 12.54 9.52
N GLY A 49 11.08 13.23 9.96
CA GLY A 49 9.72 12.71 10.00
C GLY A 49 9.25 12.24 8.63
N PHE A 50 9.43 13.05 7.58
CA PHE A 50 9.13 12.70 6.19
C PHE A 50 9.87 11.42 5.78
N VAL A 51 11.20 11.38 5.91
CA VAL A 51 11.98 10.20 5.50
C VAL A 51 11.53 8.93 6.25
N GLY A 52 11.34 9.02 7.57
CA GLY A 52 10.89 7.88 8.37
C GLY A 52 9.47 7.44 8.01
N PHE A 53 8.58 8.39 7.74
CA PHE A 53 7.19 8.12 7.41
C PHE A 53 7.04 7.55 5.99
N THR A 54 7.77 8.07 5.01
CA THR A 54 7.84 7.49 3.66
C THR A 54 8.27 6.02 3.71
N LEU A 55 9.35 5.71 4.45
CA LEU A 55 9.82 4.34 4.61
C LEU A 55 8.78 3.45 5.28
N PHE A 56 8.10 3.97 6.32
CA PHE A 56 7.02 3.26 6.99
C PHE A 56 5.85 2.95 6.04
N ILE A 57 5.40 3.92 5.24
CA ILE A 57 4.31 3.73 4.26
C ILE A 57 4.69 2.63 3.26
N LEU A 58 5.91 2.67 2.72
CA LEU A 58 6.37 1.68 1.75
C LEU A 58 6.48 0.28 2.37
N ALA A 59 7.09 0.17 3.56
CA ALA A 59 7.23 -1.10 4.26
C ALA A 59 5.85 -1.69 4.63
N TYR A 60 4.94 -0.87 5.14
CA TYR A 60 3.59 -1.31 5.48
C TYR A 60 2.76 -1.66 4.26
N GLY A 61 2.88 -0.89 3.17
CA GLY A 61 2.22 -1.20 1.90
C GLY A 61 2.69 -2.53 1.32
N TYR A 62 4.00 -2.78 1.36
CA TYR A 62 4.59 -4.09 1.00
C TYR A 62 4.04 -5.19 1.91
N TYR A 63 4.04 -4.97 3.23
CA TYR A 63 3.50 -5.93 4.18
C TYR A 63 2.04 -6.31 3.87
N GLN A 64 1.17 -5.32 3.63
CA GLN A 64 -0.24 -5.56 3.27
C GLN A 64 -0.38 -6.35 1.97
N LEU A 65 0.47 -6.08 0.98
CA LEU A 65 0.45 -6.78 -0.30
C LEU A 65 0.74 -8.27 -0.12
N PHE A 66 1.62 -8.65 0.82
CA PHE A 66 2.00 -10.04 1.08
C PHE A 66 1.19 -10.73 2.19
N HIS A 67 0.39 -9.99 2.95
CA HIS A 67 -0.44 -10.50 4.06
C HIS A 67 -1.92 -10.23 3.83
N VAL A 68 -2.42 -10.59 2.66
CA VAL A 68 -3.86 -10.51 2.37
C VAL A 68 -4.57 -11.71 3.02
N ALA A 69 -5.60 -11.45 3.82
CA ALA A 69 -6.44 -12.51 4.37
C ALA A 69 -7.48 -12.96 3.34
N CYS A 70 -7.77 -14.27 3.28
CA CYS A 70 -8.84 -14.77 2.42
C CYS A 70 -10.22 -14.28 2.93
N PRO A 71 -11.06 -13.64 2.11
CA PRO A 71 -12.40 -13.21 2.53
C PRO A 71 -13.31 -14.36 2.96
N ASP A 72 -13.18 -15.52 2.30
CA ASP A 72 -14.08 -16.66 2.51
C ASP A 72 -13.72 -17.49 3.76
N CYS A 73 -12.43 -17.59 4.09
CA CYS A 73 -11.95 -18.50 5.14
C CYS A 73 -10.97 -17.86 6.13
N SER A 74 -10.66 -16.57 6.02
CA SER A 74 -9.66 -15.83 6.82
C SER A 74 -8.25 -16.46 6.86
N GLY A 75 -8.02 -17.52 6.07
CA GLY A 75 -6.74 -18.19 5.96
C GLY A 75 -5.71 -17.33 5.23
N GLN A 76 -4.43 -17.66 5.44
CA GLN A 76 -3.34 -16.99 4.75
C GLN A 76 -3.46 -17.18 3.22
N THR A 77 -3.13 -16.11 2.50
CA THR A 77 -2.99 -16.15 1.05
C THR A 77 -1.53 -15.94 0.67
N THR A 78 -1.12 -16.53 -0.45
CA THR A 78 0.19 -16.28 -1.03
C THR A 78 0.02 -15.32 -2.20
N THR A 79 0.65 -14.15 -2.09
CA THR A 79 0.62 -13.14 -3.14
C THR A 79 1.64 -13.47 -4.21
N GLN A 80 1.20 -13.47 -5.47
CA GLN A 80 2.05 -13.70 -6.63
C GLN A 80 1.76 -12.62 -7.68
N LYS A 81 2.81 -12.17 -8.37
CA LYS A 81 2.65 -11.30 -9.54
C LYS A 81 2.38 -12.18 -10.76
N SER A 82 1.22 -12.03 -11.37
CA SER A 82 0.92 -12.72 -12.62
C SER A 82 1.63 -12.00 -13.77
N ASN A 83 2.72 -12.58 -14.28
CA ASN A 83 3.50 -12.00 -15.38
C ASN A 83 2.70 -11.85 -16.68
N SER A 84 1.68 -12.68 -16.90
CA SER A 84 0.85 -12.63 -18.13
C SER A 84 -0.17 -11.49 -18.14
N ARG A 85 -0.60 -11.01 -16.96
CA ARG A 85 -1.61 -9.94 -16.83
C ARG A 85 -1.07 -8.68 -16.15
N GLN A 86 0.18 -8.68 -15.71
CA GLN A 86 0.80 -7.60 -14.91
C GLN A 86 -0.02 -7.21 -13.66
N VAL A 87 -0.78 -8.15 -13.11
CA VAL A 87 -1.68 -7.93 -11.97
C VAL A 87 -1.22 -8.75 -10.78
N TRP A 88 -1.36 -8.18 -9.59
CA TRP A 88 -1.13 -8.86 -8.33
C TRP A 88 -2.33 -9.75 -7.96
N ILE A 89 -2.06 -11.02 -7.72
CA ILE A 89 -3.06 -12.02 -7.31
C ILE A 89 -2.69 -12.60 -5.94
N ALA A 90 -3.69 -12.94 -5.14
CA ALA A 90 -3.55 -13.62 -3.86
C ALA A 90 -4.23 -14.98 -3.92
N VAL A 91 -3.47 -16.06 -3.74
CA VAL A 91 -4.00 -17.43 -3.79
C VAL A 91 -4.19 -17.94 -2.37
N CYS A 92 -5.41 -18.33 -2.02
CA CYS A 92 -5.67 -18.95 -0.71
C CYS A 92 -5.30 -20.44 -0.74
N THR A 93 -4.46 -20.89 0.20
CA THR A 93 -4.05 -22.30 0.32
C THR A 93 -5.17 -23.22 0.81
N HIS A 94 -6.05 -22.72 1.68
CA HIS A 94 -7.19 -23.47 2.22
C HIS A 94 -8.33 -23.63 1.22
N CYS A 95 -8.75 -22.51 0.63
CA CYS A 95 -9.93 -22.44 -0.22
C CYS A 95 -9.61 -22.67 -1.72
N LYS A 96 -8.32 -22.68 -2.10
CA LYS A 96 -7.83 -22.80 -3.49
C LYS A 96 -8.45 -21.76 -4.46
N VAL A 97 -8.94 -20.65 -3.91
CA VAL A 97 -9.48 -19.52 -4.68
C VAL A 97 -8.36 -18.52 -4.96
N THR A 98 -8.33 -18.00 -6.19
CA THR A 98 -7.44 -16.93 -6.60
C THR A 98 -8.19 -15.60 -6.54
N TRP A 99 -7.69 -14.68 -5.73
CA TRP A 99 -8.20 -13.33 -5.58
C TRP A 99 -7.38 -12.36 -6.42
N ASN A 100 -8.03 -11.63 -7.30
CA ASN A 100 -7.44 -10.49 -7.99
C ASN A 100 -7.40 -9.30 -7.01
N LEU A 101 -6.19 -8.81 -6.72
CA LEU A 101 -6.01 -7.67 -5.81
C LEU A 101 -6.27 -6.32 -6.49
N LYS A 102 -6.51 -6.30 -7.81
CA LYS A 102 -6.70 -5.09 -8.64
C LYS A 102 -5.58 -4.06 -8.48
N ILE A 103 -4.38 -4.54 -8.18
CA ILE A 103 -3.15 -3.74 -8.15
C ILE A 103 -2.37 -4.17 -9.39
N GLY A 104 -2.14 -3.23 -10.31
CA GLY A 104 -1.53 -3.51 -11.62
C GLY A 104 -1.90 -2.46 -12.65
N THR A 105 -1.33 -2.58 -13.84
CA THR A 105 -1.49 -1.65 -14.97
C THR A 105 -2.59 -2.06 -15.95
N GLN A 106 -3.14 -3.27 -15.82
CA GLN A 106 -4.23 -3.76 -16.65
C GLN A 106 -5.45 -4.10 -15.80
N ALA A 107 -6.61 -3.61 -16.22
CA ALA A 107 -7.89 -4.10 -15.72
C ALA A 107 -8.03 -5.56 -16.16
N VAL A 108 -8.37 -6.44 -15.22
CA VAL A 108 -8.80 -7.79 -15.56
C VAL A 108 -10.31 -7.68 -15.73
N ASP A 109 -10.74 -7.46 -16.97
CA ASP A 109 -12.14 -7.55 -17.38
C ASP A 109 -12.63 -9.01 -17.33
#